data_AF-A0A3S8VJL3-F1
#
_entry.id   AF-A0A3S8VJL3-F1
#
_cell.length_a   1.000
_cell.length_b   1.000
_cell.length_c   1.000
_cell.angle_alpha   90.00
_cell.angle_beta   90.00
_cell.angle_gamma   90.00
#
_symmetry.space_group_name_H-M   'P 1'
#
loop_
_entity.id
_entity.type
_entity.pdbx_description
1 polymer ?
#
loop_
_entity_poly.entity_id
_entity_poly.type
_entity_poly.pdbx_seq_one_letter_code
_entity_poly.pdbx_strand_id
1 'polypeptide(L)'
;MTDAGPAAHHGPAADRRGPTATAAGDPAAVPAPGPAAADAGEPDAGAAAAALLAEVGRLGSVAVAYSGGVDSTVVLAAAVRALGPGRAVAVIADSPALARGELALARETAADLGAELVVLDTDELSVAGYRANAGDRCYFCKQTVLGRVSGYAAEHGFAHVATGTHLDDRRAAHRPGLRAAKELAAAEPLAAAGLGKAAVRAVARAWGLPVAEKPGMPCLASRIAVGITVSKDRLHLVERAEERVRETLDEHRVGARDVRVRLLKQGFRIELDAPAHREVAAAHGLGDTLLREVAAVGPLGEGSLAPYRTGAVSTAARAASRTVSSDGAPTR
;
A
#
# COMPACT_ATOMS: atom_id res chain seq x y z
N MET A 1 -15.96 -25.00 -69.43
CA MET A 1 -17.32 -25.59 -69.50
C MET A 1 -18.09 -24.97 -68.36
N THR A 2 -19.04 -24.05 -68.47
CA THR A 2 -19.74 -23.26 -69.52
C THR A 2 -20.31 -22.06 -68.72
N ASP A 3 -19.84 -20.83 -68.90
CA ASP A 3 -20.21 -19.80 -69.89
C ASP A 3 -21.38 -18.87 -69.46
N ALA A 4 -21.30 -17.62 -69.93
CA ALA A 4 -22.27 -16.52 -69.99
C ALA A 4 -22.38 -15.52 -68.80
N GLY A 5 -21.81 -14.30 -69.00
CA GLY A 5 -22.31 -13.03 -68.42
C GLY A 5 -23.39 -12.40 -69.32
N PRO A 6 -23.55 -11.06 -69.46
CA PRO A 6 -23.38 -9.92 -68.54
C PRO A 6 -24.63 -8.98 -68.57
N ALA A 7 -24.62 -7.83 -67.86
CA ALA A 7 -25.09 -6.51 -68.37
C ALA A 7 -25.26 -5.45 -67.25
N ALA A 8 -24.91 -4.20 -67.61
CA ALA A 8 -25.04 -2.98 -66.82
C ALA A 8 -26.06 -2.01 -67.48
N HIS A 9 -26.73 -1.16 -66.67
CA HIS A 9 -27.41 0.09 -67.05
C HIS A 9 -27.46 0.98 -65.79
N HIS A 10 -26.77 2.13 -65.67
CA HIS A 10 -26.95 3.50 -66.23
C HIS A 10 -28.19 4.29 -65.75
N GLY A 11 -27.98 5.13 -64.69
CA GLY A 11 -28.50 6.49 -64.46
C GLY A 11 -30.00 6.72 -64.17
N PRO A 12 -30.46 7.91 -63.68
CA PRO A 12 -29.74 9.20 -63.55
C PRO A 12 -29.93 9.95 -62.19
N ALA A 13 -29.35 11.15 -62.14
CA ALA A 13 -29.23 12.08 -61.00
C ALA A 13 -30.37 13.09 -60.81
N ALA A 14 -30.51 13.63 -59.60
CA ALA A 14 -31.04 14.97 -59.25
C ALA A 14 -30.57 15.28 -57.80
N ASP A 15 -29.79 16.30 -57.42
CA ASP A 15 -29.76 17.76 -57.59
C ASP A 15 -30.21 18.53 -56.32
N ARG A 16 -29.28 19.37 -55.82
CA ARG A 16 -29.34 20.52 -54.86
C ARG A 16 -29.83 20.33 -53.41
N ARG A 17 -28.96 20.70 -52.47
CA ARG A 17 -28.83 22.07 -51.88
C ARG A 17 -27.88 22.02 -50.66
N GLY A 18 -26.84 22.85 -50.65
CA GLY A 18 -26.25 23.32 -49.37
C GLY A 18 -27.24 24.27 -48.66
N PRO A 19 -27.02 24.72 -47.40
CA PRO A 19 -25.73 25.31 -47.00
C PRO A 19 -25.38 25.21 -45.48
N THR A 20 -24.33 25.96 -45.13
CA THR A 20 -23.98 26.58 -43.83
C THR A 20 -23.25 25.77 -42.76
N ALA A 21 -22.02 26.24 -42.52
CA ALA A 21 -21.25 26.07 -41.31
C ALA A 21 -21.94 26.73 -40.11
N THR A 22 -21.92 26.06 -38.96
CA THR A 22 -22.12 26.66 -37.65
C THR A 22 -21.21 26.02 -36.60
N ALA A 23 -20.43 26.91 -35.98
CA ALA A 23 -19.95 26.95 -34.61
C ALA A 23 -19.50 25.65 -33.91
N ALA A 24 -18.21 25.67 -33.55
CA ALA A 24 -17.64 24.90 -32.46
C ALA A 24 -18.47 25.06 -31.17
N GLY A 25 -18.98 23.95 -30.66
CA GLY A 25 -19.60 23.86 -29.34
C GLY A 25 -18.54 23.67 -28.26
N ASP A 26 -18.63 24.48 -27.21
CA ASP A 26 -17.83 24.41 -25.99
C ASP A 26 -17.76 22.99 -25.39
N PRO A 27 -16.60 22.57 -24.85
CA PRO A 27 -16.53 21.33 -24.09
C PRO A 27 -17.36 21.48 -22.81
N ALA A 28 -18.35 20.61 -22.66
CA ALA A 28 -19.20 20.50 -21.48
C ALA A 28 -18.36 20.51 -20.20
N ALA A 29 -18.62 21.50 -19.34
CA ALA A 29 -18.04 21.61 -18.02
C ALA A 29 -18.32 20.34 -17.20
N VAL A 30 -17.26 19.72 -16.69
CA VAL A 30 -17.35 18.66 -15.68
C VAL A 30 -18.02 19.26 -14.44
N PRO A 31 -19.14 18.70 -13.94
CA PRO A 31 -19.78 19.26 -12.75
C PRO A 31 -18.83 19.12 -11.55
N ALA A 32 -18.68 20.22 -10.81
CA ALA A 32 -17.91 20.25 -9.58
C ALA A 32 -18.44 19.18 -8.59
N PRO A 33 -17.55 18.49 -7.84
CA PRO A 33 -18.00 17.54 -6.83
C PRO A 33 -18.84 18.29 -5.79
N GLY A 34 -20.11 17.88 -5.65
CA GLY A 34 -20.99 18.36 -4.59
C GLY A 34 -20.41 18.05 -3.20
N PRO A 35 -20.84 18.79 -2.15
CA PRO A 35 -20.32 18.61 -0.80
C PRO A 35 -20.54 17.15 -0.36
N ALA A 36 -19.46 16.55 0.13
CA ALA A 36 -19.45 15.20 0.67
C ALA A 36 -20.55 15.04 1.72
N ALA A 37 -21.25 13.91 1.67
CA ALA A 37 -22.24 13.51 2.65
C ALA A 37 -21.63 13.57 4.07
N ALA A 38 -21.97 14.63 4.80
CA ALA A 38 -21.69 14.78 6.20
C ALA A 38 -22.87 14.20 6.99
N ASP A 39 -22.94 12.87 7.13
CA ASP A 39 -23.68 12.21 8.23
C ASP A 39 -23.37 10.72 8.40
N ALA A 40 -22.10 10.32 8.33
CA ALA A 40 -21.70 9.00 8.83
C ALA A 40 -21.22 9.16 10.26
N GLY A 41 -22.09 8.90 11.24
CA GLY A 41 -21.71 8.80 12.66
C GLY A 41 -20.51 7.86 12.85
N GLU A 42 -19.80 8.01 13.97
CA GLU A 42 -18.67 7.12 14.28
C GLU A 42 -19.11 5.64 14.14
N PRO A 43 -18.32 4.79 13.47
CA PRO A 43 -18.70 3.40 13.28
C PRO A 43 -18.88 2.72 14.63
N ASP A 44 -20.02 2.06 14.83
CA ASP A 44 -20.31 1.27 16.03
C ASP A 44 -19.25 0.17 16.19
N ALA A 45 -18.29 0.41 17.08
CA ALA A 45 -17.18 -0.50 17.33
C ALA A 45 -17.66 -1.84 17.90
N GLY A 46 -18.76 -1.87 18.65
CA GLY A 46 -19.33 -3.09 19.22
C GLY A 46 -19.92 -3.98 18.14
N ALA A 47 -20.75 -3.41 17.27
CA ALA A 47 -21.31 -4.13 16.13
C ALA A 47 -20.21 -4.60 15.16
N ALA A 48 -19.23 -3.75 14.86
CA ALA A 48 -18.10 -4.10 14.00
C ALA A 48 -17.23 -5.23 14.61
N ALA A 49 -16.97 -5.19 15.91
CA ALA A 49 -16.26 -6.24 16.62
C ALA A 49 -17.03 -7.57 16.59
N ALA A 50 -18.34 -7.55 16.86
CA ALA A 50 -19.18 -8.75 16.83
C ALA A 50 -19.20 -9.39 15.43
N ALA A 51 -19.36 -8.59 14.37
CA ALA A 51 -19.32 -9.06 12.99
C ALA A 51 -17.97 -9.71 12.65
N LEU A 52 -16.87 -9.08 13.06
CA LEU A 52 -15.52 -9.62 12.84
C LEU A 52 -15.30 -10.94 13.59
N LEU A 53 -15.70 -11.03 14.86
CA LEU A 53 -15.57 -12.25 15.65
C LEU A 53 -16.38 -13.41 15.02
N ALA A 54 -17.56 -13.12 14.48
CA ALA A 54 -18.38 -14.12 13.78
C ALA A 54 -17.76 -14.61 12.46
N GLU A 55 -17.12 -13.74 11.68
CA GLU A 55 -16.37 -14.13 10.48
C GLU A 55 -15.14 -14.98 10.83
N VAL A 56 -14.40 -14.58 11.86
CA VAL A 56 -13.20 -15.31 12.28
C VAL A 56 -13.56 -16.67 12.91
N GLY A 57 -14.62 -16.74 13.71
CA GLY A 57 -15.10 -17.99 14.32
C GLY A 57 -15.42 -19.07 13.27
N ARG A 58 -15.94 -18.69 12.10
CA ARG A 58 -16.23 -19.61 10.99
C ARG A 58 -14.99 -20.26 10.37
N LEU A 59 -13.79 -19.72 10.59
CA LEU A 59 -12.54 -20.29 10.08
C LEU A 59 -12.09 -21.51 10.91
N GLY A 60 -12.49 -21.61 12.17
CA GLY A 60 -12.13 -22.71 13.07
C GLY A 60 -10.65 -22.75 13.52
N SER A 61 -9.68 -22.52 12.64
CA SER A 61 -8.26 -22.27 12.95
C SER A 61 -7.61 -21.42 11.87
N VAL A 62 -6.68 -20.54 12.26
CA VAL A 62 -6.11 -19.58 11.32
C VAL A 62 -4.64 -19.24 11.61
N ALA A 63 -3.83 -19.25 10.55
CA ALA A 63 -2.56 -18.56 10.50
C ALA A 63 -2.77 -17.14 9.96
N VAL A 64 -2.58 -16.13 10.81
CA VAL A 64 -2.73 -14.73 10.40
C VAL A 64 -1.42 -14.27 9.78
N ALA A 65 -1.45 -13.91 8.49
CA ALA A 65 -0.34 -13.21 7.84
C ALA A 65 -0.20 -11.82 8.47
N TYR A 66 0.69 -11.75 9.45
CA TYR A 66 0.80 -10.68 10.43
C TYR A 66 1.91 -9.71 10.03
N SER A 67 1.62 -8.41 10.15
CA SER A 67 2.56 -7.34 9.76
C SER A 67 2.88 -6.34 10.87
N GLY A 68 2.27 -6.48 12.05
CA GLY A 68 2.36 -5.47 13.11
C GLY A 68 1.61 -4.16 12.83
N GLY A 69 0.95 -4.03 11.67
CA GLY A 69 0.03 -2.94 11.37
C GLY A 69 -1.36 -3.16 11.96
N VAL A 70 -2.12 -2.07 12.17
CA VAL A 70 -3.44 -2.09 12.82
C VAL A 70 -4.40 -3.11 12.22
N ASP A 71 -4.42 -3.27 10.89
CA ASP A 71 -5.38 -4.16 10.23
C ASP A 71 -5.09 -5.64 10.55
N SER A 72 -3.84 -6.08 10.39
CA SER A 72 -3.45 -7.46 10.74
C SER A 72 -3.50 -7.72 12.25
N THR A 73 -3.24 -6.70 13.07
CA THR A 73 -3.36 -6.81 14.53
C THR A 73 -4.81 -6.98 14.98
N VAL A 74 -5.77 -6.26 14.38
CA VAL A 74 -7.20 -6.46 14.67
C VAL A 74 -7.65 -7.86 14.26
N VAL A 75 -7.19 -8.39 13.12
CA VAL A 75 -7.49 -9.78 12.73
C VAL A 75 -6.90 -10.78 13.73
N LEU A 76 -5.64 -10.59 14.15
CA LEU A 76 -5.00 -11.46 15.15
C LEU A 76 -5.73 -11.40 16.50
N ALA A 77 -6.05 -10.21 16.97
CA ALA A 77 -6.81 -9.96 18.19
C ALA A 77 -8.19 -10.64 18.16
N ALA A 78 -8.86 -10.61 17.02
CA ALA A 78 -10.13 -11.31 16.81
C ALA A 78 -9.95 -12.83 16.81
N ALA A 79 -8.90 -13.35 16.18
CA ALA A 79 -8.59 -14.78 16.13
C ALA A 79 -8.33 -15.37 17.51
N VAL A 80 -7.49 -14.70 18.33
CA VAL A 80 -7.25 -15.11 19.72
C VAL A 80 -8.55 -15.12 20.53
N ARG A 81 -9.38 -14.08 20.40
CA ARG A 81 -10.65 -13.94 21.14
C ARG A 81 -11.71 -14.97 20.72
N ALA A 82 -11.86 -15.23 19.42
CA ALA A 82 -12.94 -16.05 18.88
C ALA A 82 -12.62 -17.56 18.86
N LEU A 83 -11.36 -17.93 18.64
CA LEU A 83 -10.96 -19.33 18.42
C LEU A 83 -10.29 -19.97 19.64
N GLY A 84 -9.80 -19.15 20.57
CA GLY A 84 -9.08 -19.61 21.74
C GLY A 84 -7.65 -20.11 21.44
N PRO A 85 -6.96 -20.61 22.48
CA PRO A 85 -5.54 -20.98 22.39
C PRO A 85 -5.30 -22.15 21.41
N GLY A 86 -4.15 -22.12 20.72
CA GLY A 86 -3.74 -23.18 19.78
C GLY A 86 -4.52 -23.21 18.45
N ARG A 87 -5.47 -22.30 18.24
CA ARG A 87 -6.26 -22.20 17.00
C ARG A 87 -5.98 -20.93 16.21
N ALA A 88 -5.14 -20.05 16.74
CA ALA A 88 -4.69 -18.83 16.09
C ALA A 88 -3.18 -18.68 16.27
N VAL A 89 -2.47 -18.39 15.17
CA VAL A 89 -1.04 -18.08 15.19
C VAL A 89 -0.77 -16.84 14.35
N ALA A 90 0.09 -15.96 14.84
CA ALA A 90 0.62 -14.87 14.06
C ALA A 90 1.83 -15.37 13.27
N VAL A 91 1.86 -15.14 11.96
CA VAL A 91 3.00 -15.49 11.11
C VAL A 91 3.50 -14.23 10.43
N ILE A 92 4.70 -13.79 10.79
CA ILE A 92 5.36 -12.64 10.19
C ILE A 92 6.50 -13.09 9.28
N ALA A 93 6.54 -12.52 8.08
CA ALA A 93 7.63 -12.74 7.14
C ALA A 93 8.80 -11.80 7.46
N ASP A 94 9.97 -12.40 7.71
CA ASP A 94 11.21 -11.67 7.93
C ASP A 94 12.04 -11.65 6.64
N SER A 95 12.21 -10.45 6.10
CA SER A 95 13.11 -10.20 4.98
C SER A 95 13.74 -8.82 5.11
N PRO A 96 14.76 -8.49 4.29
CA PRO A 96 15.38 -7.16 4.30
C PRO A 96 14.40 -6.00 4.04
N ALA A 97 13.17 -6.28 3.58
CA ALA A 97 12.15 -5.26 3.35
C ALA A 97 11.33 -4.90 4.60
N LEU A 98 11.40 -5.71 5.66
CA LEU A 98 10.80 -5.43 6.96
C LEU A 98 11.82 -4.71 7.83
N ALA A 99 11.48 -3.52 8.32
CA ALA A 99 12.35 -2.78 9.23
C ALA A 99 12.47 -3.52 10.57
N ARG A 100 13.67 -3.54 11.16
CA ARG A 100 13.97 -4.24 12.41
C ARG A 100 13.16 -3.69 13.57
N GLY A 101 13.01 -2.36 13.66
CA GLY A 101 12.14 -1.72 14.64
C GLY A 101 10.68 -2.14 14.50
N GLU A 102 10.19 -2.36 13.27
CA GLU A 102 8.82 -2.84 13.05
C GLU A 102 8.64 -4.30 13.45
N LEU A 103 9.64 -5.16 13.22
CA LEU A 103 9.62 -6.54 13.70
C LEU A 103 9.62 -6.61 15.23
N ALA A 104 10.43 -5.78 15.91
CA ALA A 104 10.45 -5.70 17.37
C ALA A 104 9.08 -5.31 17.94
N LEU A 105 8.48 -4.23 17.43
CA LEU A 105 7.15 -3.79 17.84
C LEU A 105 6.06 -4.82 17.55
N ALA A 106 6.16 -5.54 16.43
CA ALA A 106 5.24 -6.61 16.07
C ALA A 106 5.34 -7.80 17.05
N ARG A 107 6.55 -8.14 17.50
CA ARG A 107 6.78 -9.17 18.53
C ARG A 107 6.14 -8.79 19.87
N GLU A 108 6.37 -7.57 20.32
CA GLU A 108 5.76 -7.04 21.56
C GLU A 108 4.24 -7.05 21.47
N THR A 109 3.68 -6.52 20.38
CA THR A 109 2.23 -6.47 20.18
C THR A 109 1.59 -7.87 20.13
N ALA A 110 2.25 -8.85 19.50
CA ALA A 110 1.75 -10.22 19.48
C ALA A 110 1.79 -10.88 20.87
N ALA A 111 2.85 -10.63 21.64
CA ALA A 111 2.97 -11.11 23.02
C ALA A 111 1.89 -10.50 23.93
N ASP A 112 1.63 -9.20 23.83
CA ASP A 112 0.57 -8.50 24.59
C ASP A 112 -0.83 -9.07 24.29
N LEU A 113 -1.04 -9.59 23.08
CA LEU A 113 -2.28 -10.24 22.68
C LEU A 113 -2.37 -11.70 23.15
N GLY A 114 -1.30 -12.26 23.73
CA GLY A 114 -1.21 -13.68 24.07
C GLY A 114 -1.18 -14.59 22.84
N ALA A 115 -0.75 -14.06 21.69
CA ALA A 115 -0.63 -14.82 20.46
C ALA A 115 0.77 -15.43 20.31
N GLU A 116 0.82 -16.70 19.89
CA GLU A 116 2.07 -17.27 19.36
C GLU A 116 2.48 -16.51 18.09
N LEU A 117 3.75 -16.12 18.02
CA LEU A 117 4.33 -15.48 16.85
C LEU A 117 5.42 -16.36 16.23
N VAL A 118 5.19 -16.75 15.00
CA VAL A 118 6.13 -17.46 14.14
C VAL A 118 6.78 -16.45 13.21
N VAL A 119 8.11 -16.51 13.14
CA VAL A 119 8.89 -15.68 12.21
C VAL A 119 9.45 -16.57 11.13
N LEU A 120 9.04 -16.31 9.89
CA LEU A 120 9.48 -17.07 8.73
C LEU A 120 10.41 -16.22 7.88
N ASP A 121 11.61 -16.73 7.61
CA ASP A 121 12.48 -16.10 6.63
C ASP A 121 11.84 -16.18 5.24
N THR A 122 11.83 -15.04 4.55
CA THR A 122 11.39 -14.92 3.16
C THR A 122 12.44 -14.20 2.31
N ASP A 123 12.51 -14.60 1.04
CA ASP A 123 13.46 -14.04 0.08
C ASP A 123 12.74 -13.51 -1.16
N GLU A 124 12.00 -12.40 -1.00
CA GLU A 124 11.39 -11.74 -2.16
C GLU A 124 12.45 -11.15 -3.10
N LEU A 125 13.67 -10.90 -2.61
CA LEU A 125 14.78 -10.41 -3.43
C LEU A 125 15.24 -11.43 -4.47
N SER A 126 15.02 -12.72 -4.26
CA SER A 126 15.24 -13.75 -5.30
C SER A 126 14.28 -13.61 -6.49
N VAL A 127 13.11 -13.00 -6.30
CA VAL A 127 12.06 -12.88 -7.32
C VAL A 127 12.34 -11.68 -8.25
N ALA A 128 12.55 -11.96 -9.53
CA ALA A 128 12.86 -10.94 -10.53
C ALA A 128 11.80 -9.83 -10.60
N GLY A 129 10.52 -10.18 -10.54
CA GLY A 129 9.41 -9.22 -10.54
C GLY A 129 9.39 -8.30 -9.31
N TYR A 130 9.82 -8.80 -8.15
CA TYR A 130 9.97 -7.97 -6.96
C TYR A 130 11.12 -6.97 -7.12
N ARG A 131 12.30 -7.46 -7.56
CA ARG A 131 13.48 -6.61 -7.79
C ARG A 131 13.23 -5.53 -8.83
N ALA A 132 12.48 -5.82 -9.88
CA ALA A 132 12.21 -4.89 -10.99
C ALA A 132 11.48 -3.62 -10.54
N ASN A 133 10.69 -3.69 -9.46
CA ASN A 133 9.94 -2.55 -8.93
C ASN A 133 9.07 -1.83 -9.98
N ALA A 134 8.45 -2.57 -10.88
CA ALA A 134 7.76 -2.04 -12.06
C ALA A 134 6.30 -1.59 -11.79
N GLY A 135 5.96 -1.30 -10.54
CA GLY A 135 4.60 -0.89 -10.13
C GLY A 135 3.70 -2.05 -9.67
N ASP A 136 4.15 -3.29 -9.81
CA ASP A 136 3.48 -4.53 -9.38
C ASP A 136 4.28 -5.32 -8.33
N ARG A 137 5.39 -4.79 -7.81
CA ARG A 137 6.22 -5.40 -6.75
C ARG A 137 5.42 -6.03 -5.61
N CYS A 138 4.33 -5.36 -5.18
CA CYS A 138 3.49 -5.85 -4.09
C CYS A 138 2.76 -7.17 -4.41
N TYR A 139 2.52 -7.48 -5.69
CA TYR A 139 2.02 -8.79 -6.12
C TYR A 139 3.06 -9.88 -5.80
N PHE A 140 4.28 -9.74 -6.31
CA PHE A 140 5.37 -10.71 -6.10
C PHE A 140 5.73 -10.87 -4.61
N CYS A 141 5.73 -9.76 -3.88
CA CYS A 141 5.91 -9.77 -2.43
C CYS A 141 4.83 -10.61 -1.75
N LYS A 142 3.55 -10.29 -1.97
CA LYS A 142 2.45 -11.03 -1.35
C LYS A 142 2.40 -12.49 -1.79
N GLN A 143 2.72 -12.80 -3.05
CA GLN A 143 2.78 -14.18 -3.53
C GLN A 143 3.83 -14.99 -2.76
N THR A 144 5.03 -14.42 -2.57
CA THR A 144 6.11 -15.07 -1.81
C THR A 144 5.73 -15.25 -0.35
N VAL A 145 5.30 -14.16 0.31
CA VAL A 145 4.95 -14.16 1.74
C VAL A 145 3.78 -15.10 2.01
N LEU A 146 2.66 -14.94 1.30
CA LEU A 146 1.48 -15.76 1.54
C LEU A 146 1.71 -17.22 1.14
N GLY A 147 2.52 -17.49 0.10
CA GLY A 147 2.91 -18.86 -0.22
C GLY A 147 3.65 -19.55 0.93
N ARG A 148 4.56 -18.84 1.59
CA ARG A 148 5.30 -19.34 2.77
C ARG A 148 4.40 -19.52 3.98
N VAL A 149 3.52 -18.56 4.24
CA VAL A 149 2.53 -18.65 5.34
C VAL A 149 1.56 -19.81 5.11
N SER A 150 1.09 -20.02 3.87
CA SER A 150 0.23 -21.15 3.50
C SER A 150 0.93 -22.49 3.67
N GLY A 151 2.22 -22.58 3.32
CA GLY A 151 3.03 -23.77 3.58
C GLY A 151 3.12 -24.09 5.08
N TYR A 152 3.44 -23.08 5.90
CA TYR A 152 3.47 -23.22 7.35
C TYR A 152 2.11 -23.66 7.91
N ALA A 153 1.02 -23.00 7.48
CA ALA A 153 -0.33 -23.31 7.90
C ALA A 153 -0.71 -24.77 7.61
N ALA A 154 -0.39 -25.26 6.41
CA ALA A 154 -0.65 -26.65 6.02
C ALA A 154 0.15 -27.65 6.86
N GLU A 155 1.44 -27.39 7.07
CA GLU A 155 2.33 -28.24 7.87
C GLU A 155 1.90 -28.34 9.34
N HIS A 156 1.33 -27.26 9.90
CA HIS A 156 0.97 -27.16 11.31
C HIS A 156 -0.54 -27.31 11.55
N GLY A 157 -1.32 -27.70 10.54
CA GLY A 157 -2.74 -28.05 10.69
C GLY A 157 -3.69 -26.86 10.86
N PHE A 158 -3.33 -25.66 10.42
CA PHE A 158 -4.23 -24.51 10.37
C PHE A 158 -5.09 -24.56 9.10
N ALA A 159 -6.41 -24.53 9.28
CA ALA A 159 -7.37 -24.65 8.19
C ALA A 159 -7.33 -23.48 7.19
N HIS A 160 -6.97 -22.27 7.65
CA HIS A 160 -6.96 -21.07 6.82
C HIS A 160 -5.74 -20.19 7.07
N VAL A 161 -5.39 -19.41 6.04
CA VAL A 161 -4.53 -18.23 6.16
C VAL A 161 -5.42 -16.99 6.07
N ALA A 162 -5.28 -16.04 6.99
CA ALA A 162 -6.01 -14.77 6.93
C ALA A 162 -5.08 -13.57 6.76
N THR A 163 -5.59 -12.52 6.10
CA THR A 163 -4.89 -11.25 5.93
C THR A 163 -5.69 -10.09 6.51
N GLY A 164 -5.01 -8.96 6.77
CA GLY A 164 -5.64 -7.70 7.15
C GLY A 164 -6.32 -6.93 6.01
N THR A 165 -6.70 -7.56 4.89
CA THR A 165 -7.43 -6.84 3.83
C THR A 165 -8.79 -6.38 4.36
N HIS A 166 -9.05 -5.07 4.31
CA HIS A 166 -10.31 -4.45 4.73
C HIS A 166 -11.18 -4.00 3.54
N LEU A 167 -12.41 -3.55 3.78
CA LEU A 167 -13.38 -3.23 2.72
C LEU A 167 -12.87 -2.17 1.73
N ASP A 168 -12.23 -1.11 2.24
CA ASP A 168 -11.75 -0.02 1.38
C ASP A 168 -10.65 -0.46 0.40
N ASP A 169 -9.88 -1.51 0.74
CA ASP A 169 -8.87 -2.05 -0.16
C ASP A 169 -9.49 -2.66 -1.42
N ARG A 170 -10.66 -3.30 -1.29
CA ARG A 170 -11.39 -3.88 -2.42
C ARG A 170 -11.93 -2.83 -3.38
N ARG A 171 -12.09 -1.59 -2.91
CA ARG A 171 -12.59 -0.45 -3.70
C ARG A 171 -11.46 0.29 -4.43
N ALA A 172 -10.20 0.05 -4.08
CA ALA A 172 -9.07 0.79 -4.62
C ALA A 172 -8.67 0.34 -6.03
N ALA A 173 -8.41 1.30 -6.92
CA ALA A 173 -8.17 1.05 -8.35
C ALA A 173 -6.88 0.27 -8.68
N HIS A 174 -5.84 0.32 -7.84
CA HIS A 174 -4.59 -0.40 -8.07
C HIS A 174 -4.05 -1.02 -6.79
N ARG A 175 -4.33 -2.32 -6.59
CA ARG A 175 -3.86 -3.12 -5.45
C ARG A 175 -3.34 -4.48 -5.92
N PRO A 176 -2.17 -4.54 -6.60
CA PRO A 176 -1.63 -5.77 -7.18
C PRO A 176 -1.43 -6.89 -6.15
N GLY A 177 -1.19 -6.54 -4.88
CA GLY A 177 -1.12 -7.53 -3.80
C GLY A 177 -2.44 -8.30 -3.54
N LEU A 178 -3.61 -7.68 -3.73
CA LEU A 178 -4.90 -8.36 -3.52
C LEU A 178 -5.11 -9.52 -4.51
N ARG A 179 -4.55 -9.38 -5.71
CA ARG A 179 -4.56 -10.46 -6.70
C ARG A 179 -3.87 -11.72 -6.14
N ALA A 180 -2.68 -11.57 -5.56
CA ALA A 180 -1.95 -12.70 -4.97
C ALA A 180 -2.70 -13.32 -3.76
N ALA A 181 -3.32 -12.50 -2.92
CA ALA A 181 -4.11 -12.99 -1.79
C ALA A 181 -5.31 -13.84 -2.25
N LYS A 182 -5.98 -13.41 -3.33
CA LYS A 182 -7.08 -14.16 -3.95
C LYS A 182 -6.60 -15.47 -4.59
N GLU A 183 -5.49 -15.44 -5.32
CA GLU A 183 -4.89 -16.63 -5.96
C GLU A 183 -4.52 -17.70 -4.93
N LEU A 184 -4.10 -17.29 -3.72
CA LEU A 184 -3.74 -18.17 -2.61
C LEU A 184 -4.90 -18.47 -1.65
N ALA A 185 -6.14 -18.10 -2.03
CA ALA A 185 -7.35 -18.31 -1.25
C ALA A 185 -7.26 -17.82 0.21
N ALA A 186 -6.53 -16.73 0.45
CA ALA A 186 -6.40 -16.16 1.78
C ALA A 186 -7.73 -15.53 2.24
N ALA A 187 -8.13 -15.82 3.47
CA ALA A 187 -9.30 -15.22 4.10
C ALA A 187 -9.09 -13.72 4.36
N GLU A 188 -10.15 -12.94 4.17
CA GLU A 188 -10.16 -11.48 4.38
C GLU A 188 -11.27 -11.11 5.37
N PRO A 189 -11.15 -11.50 6.66
CA PRO A 189 -12.25 -11.42 7.61
C PRO A 189 -12.75 -9.99 7.86
N LEU A 190 -11.87 -8.98 7.80
CA LEU A 190 -12.27 -7.57 7.90
C LEU A 190 -13.20 -7.18 6.73
N ALA A 191 -12.80 -7.52 5.50
CA ALA A 191 -13.60 -7.23 4.32
C ALA A 191 -14.91 -8.04 4.29
N ALA A 192 -14.89 -9.30 4.73
CA ALA A 192 -16.07 -10.15 4.85
C ALA A 192 -17.09 -9.58 5.86
N ALA A 193 -16.62 -9.03 6.98
CA ALA A 193 -17.44 -8.36 7.98
C ALA A 193 -17.87 -6.93 7.57
N GLY A 194 -17.48 -6.46 6.38
CA GLY A 194 -17.82 -5.12 5.88
C GLY A 194 -17.05 -3.98 6.55
N LEU A 195 -15.94 -4.26 7.23
CA LEU A 195 -15.17 -3.25 7.96
C LEU A 195 -14.25 -2.48 7.00
N GLY A 196 -14.48 -1.16 6.89
CA GLY A 196 -13.53 -0.21 6.33
C GLY A 196 -12.50 0.27 7.38
N LYS A 197 -11.54 1.09 6.97
CA LYS A 197 -10.41 1.52 7.80
C LYS A 197 -10.83 2.22 9.10
N ALA A 198 -11.87 3.05 9.03
CA ALA A 198 -12.41 3.75 10.19
C ALA A 198 -12.96 2.77 11.24
N ALA A 199 -13.74 1.77 10.80
CA ALA A 199 -14.27 0.73 11.68
C ALA A 199 -13.15 -0.14 12.27
N VAL A 200 -12.13 -0.49 11.48
CA VAL A 200 -10.96 -1.22 11.99
C VAL A 200 -10.26 -0.46 13.12
N ARG A 201 -10.02 0.85 12.96
CA ARG A 201 -9.42 1.67 14.02
C ARG A 201 -10.35 1.82 15.23
N ALA A 202 -11.66 1.93 15.02
CA ALA A 202 -12.63 1.98 16.12
C ALA A 202 -12.63 0.70 16.96
N VAL A 203 -12.58 -0.48 16.30
CA VAL A 203 -12.41 -1.77 16.97
C VAL A 203 -11.06 -1.84 17.70
N ALA A 204 -9.97 -1.40 17.06
CA ALA A 204 -8.66 -1.38 17.69
C ALA A 204 -8.64 -0.53 18.98
N ARG A 205 -9.28 0.64 18.97
CA ARG A 205 -9.43 1.49 20.17
C ARG A 205 -10.29 0.83 21.24
N ALA A 206 -11.44 0.28 20.84
CA ALA A 206 -12.35 -0.40 21.76
C ALA A 206 -11.70 -1.61 22.47
N TRP A 207 -10.77 -2.28 21.79
CA TRP A 207 -9.98 -3.39 22.36
C TRP A 207 -8.68 -2.94 23.04
N GLY A 208 -8.42 -1.64 23.15
CA GLY A 208 -7.23 -1.09 23.81
C GLY A 208 -5.91 -1.43 23.09
N LEU A 209 -5.93 -1.66 21.78
CA LEU A 209 -4.73 -2.06 21.04
C LEU A 209 -3.76 -0.88 20.89
N PRO A 210 -2.47 -1.02 21.23
CA PRO A 210 -1.49 0.08 21.17
C PRO A 210 -1.27 0.58 19.73
N VAL A 211 -1.54 -0.26 18.73
CA VAL A 211 -1.42 0.07 17.31
C VAL A 211 -2.63 0.83 16.74
N ALA A 212 -3.65 1.16 17.55
CA ALA A 212 -4.89 1.77 17.09
C ALA A 212 -4.67 3.08 16.32
N GLU A 213 -3.67 3.87 16.73
CA GLU A 213 -3.29 5.14 16.09
C GLU A 213 -1.96 5.05 15.33
N LYS A 214 -1.35 3.85 15.26
CA LYS A 214 -0.11 3.63 14.50
C LYS A 214 -0.33 4.03 13.04
N PRO A 215 0.53 4.87 12.45
CA PRO A 215 0.49 5.16 11.02
C PRO A 215 0.65 3.89 10.19
N GLY A 216 0.17 3.91 8.95
CA GLY A 216 0.47 2.82 8.04
C GLY A 216 1.97 2.76 7.79
N MET A 217 2.60 1.62 8.07
CA MET A 217 4.03 1.38 7.82
C MET A 217 4.20 0.35 6.70
N PRO A 218 4.16 0.77 5.42
CA PRO A 218 4.51 -0.14 4.33
C PRO A 218 5.96 -0.62 4.44
N CYS A 219 6.31 -1.71 3.75
CA CYS A 219 7.68 -2.19 3.66
C CYS A 219 8.68 -1.11 3.20
N LEU A 220 9.95 -1.27 3.55
CA LEU A 220 11.05 -0.36 3.17
C LEU A 220 11.13 -0.17 1.65
N ALA A 221 10.80 -1.20 0.85
CA ALA A 221 10.76 -1.10 -0.60
C ALA A 221 9.76 -0.05 -1.12
N SER A 222 8.79 0.41 -0.32
CA SER A 222 7.89 1.51 -0.69
C SER A 222 8.59 2.88 -0.73
N ARG A 223 9.82 2.98 -0.22
CA ARG A 223 10.65 4.19 -0.27
C ARG A 223 11.45 4.28 -1.56
N ILE A 224 11.59 3.17 -2.27
CA ILE A 224 12.33 3.10 -3.53
C ILE A 224 11.37 3.45 -4.66
N ALA A 225 11.65 4.54 -5.38
CA ALA A 225 10.82 4.98 -6.49
C ALA A 225 10.67 3.88 -7.57
N VAL A 226 9.48 3.80 -8.17
CA VAL A 226 9.15 2.84 -9.21
C VAL A 226 10.19 2.89 -10.35
N GLY A 227 10.59 1.71 -10.83
CA GLY A 227 11.62 1.55 -11.85
C GLY A 227 13.07 1.56 -11.32
N ILE A 228 13.28 1.85 -10.03
CA ILE A 228 14.59 1.62 -9.39
C ILE A 228 14.60 0.21 -8.81
N THR A 229 15.64 -0.55 -9.17
CA THR A 229 15.81 -1.93 -8.71
C THR A 229 15.87 -2.02 -7.18
N VAL A 230 15.03 -2.86 -6.58
CA VAL A 230 15.13 -3.18 -5.15
C VAL A 230 16.31 -4.12 -4.92
N SER A 231 17.13 -3.81 -3.92
CA SER A 231 18.27 -4.61 -3.48
C SER A 231 18.40 -4.55 -1.97
N LYS A 232 19.08 -5.53 -1.38
CA LYS A 232 19.36 -5.57 0.06
C LYS A 232 20.05 -4.29 0.53
N ASP A 233 21.08 -3.84 -0.18
CA ASP A 233 21.84 -2.64 0.17
C ASP A 233 20.98 -1.38 0.17
N ARG A 234 20.10 -1.21 -0.83
CA ARG A 234 19.17 -0.07 -0.86
C ARG A 234 18.15 -0.12 0.28
N LEU A 235 17.67 -1.30 0.65
CA LEU A 235 16.72 -1.44 1.77
C LEU A 235 17.39 -1.09 3.10
N HIS A 236 18.59 -1.61 3.35
CA HIS A 236 19.38 -1.26 4.53
C HIS A 236 19.76 0.23 4.55
N LEU A 237 20.07 0.81 3.39
CA LEU A 237 20.37 2.24 3.28
C LEU A 237 19.15 3.10 3.66
N VAL A 238 17.95 2.73 3.17
CA VAL A 238 16.71 3.41 3.55
C VAL A 238 16.45 3.29 5.05
N GLU A 239 16.60 2.10 5.61
CA GLU A 239 16.38 1.87 7.04
C GLU A 239 17.29 2.74 7.90
N ARG A 240 18.61 2.67 7.67
CA ARG A 240 19.59 3.50 8.36
C ARG A 240 19.35 5.00 8.19
N ALA A 241 18.87 5.41 7.02
CA ALA A 241 18.53 6.81 6.78
C ALA A 241 17.28 7.24 7.54
N GLU A 242 16.22 6.41 7.61
CA GLU A 242 15.03 6.69 8.43
C GLU A 242 15.37 6.71 9.92
N GLU A 243 16.25 5.82 10.38
CA GLU A 243 16.76 5.80 11.76
C GLU A 243 17.54 7.08 12.08
N ARG A 244 18.48 7.49 11.21
CA ARG A 244 19.24 8.73 11.37
C ARG A 244 18.34 9.96 11.44
N VAL A 245 17.30 10.04 10.61
CA VAL A 245 16.33 11.15 10.70
C VAL A 245 15.64 11.16 12.06
N ARG A 246 15.20 10.01 12.57
CA ARG A 246 14.55 9.92 13.88
C ARG A 246 15.49 10.36 15.00
N GLU A 247 16.72 9.84 15.01
CA GLU A 247 17.75 10.22 15.98
C GLU A 247 17.96 11.74 16.00
N THR A 248 18.17 12.36 14.84
CA THR A 248 18.36 13.82 14.75
C THR A 248 17.13 14.60 15.20
N LEU A 249 15.90 14.14 14.89
CA LEU A 249 14.68 14.79 15.36
C LEU A 249 14.53 14.69 16.88
N ASP A 250 14.84 13.53 17.46
CA ASP A 250 14.78 13.28 18.91
C ASP A 250 15.80 14.15 19.67
N GLU A 251 17.02 14.30 19.14
CA GLU A 251 18.05 15.22 19.66
C GLU A 251 17.55 16.68 19.74
N HIS A 252 16.69 17.06 18.79
CA HIS A 252 16.09 18.40 18.70
C HIS A 252 14.70 18.47 19.34
N ARG A 253 14.23 17.39 19.97
CA ARG A 253 12.91 17.27 20.61
C ARG A 253 11.73 17.50 19.67
N VAL A 254 11.90 17.21 18.38
CA VAL A 254 10.85 17.30 17.37
C VAL A 254 10.12 15.97 17.26
N GLY A 255 8.85 15.94 17.67
CA GLY A 255 8.04 14.72 17.61
C GLY A 255 7.56 14.41 16.19
N ALA A 256 8.02 13.32 15.58
CA ALA A 256 7.56 12.84 14.28
C ALA A 256 6.94 11.43 14.36
N ARG A 257 5.71 11.30 13.86
CA ARG A 257 4.99 10.02 13.76
C ARG A 257 5.30 9.31 12.45
N ASP A 258 5.29 10.04 11.34
CA ASP A 258 5.65 9.51 10.02
C ASP A 258 6.97 10.12 9.57
N VAL A 259 7.98 9.25 9.46
CA VAL A 259 9.28 9.55 8.85
C VAL A 259 9.46 8.62 7.65
N ARG A 260 9.81 9.19 6.49
CA ARG A 260 10.17 8.42 5.29
C ARG A 260 11.43 9.00 4.67
N VAL A 261 12.36 8.15 4.26
CA VAL A 261 13.46 8.56 3.37
C VAL A 261 13.28 7.86 2.04
N ARG A 262 12.89 8.61 1.00
CA ARG A 262 12.64 8.08 -0.34
C ARG A 262 13.89 8.12 -1.20
N LEU A 263 14.22 7.00 -1.83
CA LEU A 263 15.21 6.94 -2.90
C LEU A 263 14.55 7.31 -4.23
N LEU A 264 15.05 8.36 -4.86
CA LEU A 264 14.59 8.84 -6.16
C LEU A 264 15.59 8.42 -7.24
N LYS A 265 15.24 8.62 -8.52
CA LYS A 265 16.18 8.35 -9.63
C LYS A 265 17.44 9.20 -9.51
N GLN A 266 17.29 10.39 -8.96
CA GLN A 266 18.33 11.35 -8.66
C GLN A 266 18.08 11.83 -7.23
N GLY A 267 19.01 11.51 -6.32
CA GLY A 267 18.93 11.98 -4.95
C GLY A 267 17.94 11.23 -4.06
N PHE A 268 17.62 11.87 -2.94
CA PHE A 268 16.67 11.38 -1.94
C PHE A 268 15.72 12.47 -1.45
N ARG A 269 14.68 12.04 -0.74
CA ARG A 269 13.74 12.95 -0.09
C ARG A 269 13.38 12.47 1.30
N ILE A 270 13.55 13.33 2.29
CA ILE A 270 13.00 13.15 3.63
C ILE A 270 11.56 13.64 3.61
N GLU A 271 10.62 12.81 4.04
CA GLU A 271 9.22 13.18 4.23
C GLU A 271 8.83 13.02 5.70
N LEU A 272 8.27 14.08 6.26
CA LEU A 272 7.82 14.13 7.66
C LEU A 272 6.33 14.43 7.74
N ASP A 273 5.62 13.94 8.75
CA ASP A 273 4.24 14.39 8.98
C ASP A 273 4.17 15.92 9.16
N ALA A 274 3.00 16.48 8.84
CA ALA A 274 2.85 17.93 8.72
C ALA A 274 3.23 18.72 9.99
N PRO A 275 2.90 18.27 11.22
CA PRO A 275 3.44 18.84 12.45
C PRO A 275 4.98 18.90 12.47
N ALA A 276 5.66 17.76 12.35
CA ALA A 276 7.13 17.69 12.38
C ALA A 276 7.78 18.51 11.27
N HIS A 277 7.23 18.46 10.05
CA HIS A 277 7.73 19.26 8.93
C HIS A 277 7.66 20.78 9.20
N ARG A 278 6.58 21.27 9.81
CA ARG A 278 6.46 22.70 10.18
C ARG A 278 7.46 23.10 11.25
N GLU A 279 7.66 22.24 12.23
CA GLU A 279 8.62 22.47 13.32
C GLU A 279 10.06 22.51 12.79
N VAL A 280 10.43 21.57 11.92
CA VAL A 280 11.73 21.57 11.23
C VAL A 280 11.92 22.83 10.38
N ALA A 281 10.88 23.29 9.70
CA ALA A 281 10.95 24.53 8.90
C ALA A 281 11.10 25.79 9.75
N ALA A 282 10.57 25.80 10.98
CA ALA A 282 10.70 26.91 11.92
C ALA A 282 12.04 26.91 12.66
N ALA A 283 12.65 25.73 12.85
CA ALA A 283 13.93 25.58 13.52
C ALA A 283 15.10 25.92 12.57
N HIS A 284 15.81 27.01 12.88
CA HIS A 284 16.90 27.54 12.05
C HIS A 284 17.99 26.48 11.80
N GLY A 285 18.18 26.10 10.54
CA GLY A 285 19.23 25.16 10.10
C GLY A 285 18.96 23.68 10.37
N LEU A 286 17.83 23.31 10.99
CA LEU A 286 17.52 21.89 11.28
C LEU A 286 17.26 21.10 9.98
N GLY A 287 16.57 21.70 9.01
CA GLY A 287 16.38 21.09 7.69
C GLY A 287 17.71 20.73 7.01
N ASP A 288 18.66 21.66 6.98
CA ASP A 288 19.99 21.43 6.39
C ASP A 288 20.79 20.39 7.17
N THR A 289 20.66 20.38 8.50
CA THR A 289 21.25 19.34 9.34
C THR A 289 20.71 17.97 8.99
N LEU A 290 19.39 17.80 8.88
CA LEU A 290 18.78 16.53 8.46
C LEU A 290 19.29 16.06 7.10
N LEU A 291 19.39 16.97 6.13
CA LEU A 291 19.90 16.63 4.79
C LEU A 291 21.36 16.19 4.83
N ARG A 292 22.22 16.88 5.61
CA ARG A 292 23.63 16.49 5.79
C ARG A 292 23.78 15.16 6.50
N GLU A 293 23.05 14.95 7.60
CA GLU A 293 23.10 13.71 8.39
C GLU A 293 22.67 12.51 7.55
N VAL A 294 21.57 12.63 6.78
CA VAL A 294 21.12 11.56 5.88
C VAL A 294 22.11 11.32 4.75
N ALA A 295 22.66 12.38 4.13
CA ALA A 295 23.67 12.23 3.09
C ALA A 295 24.94 11.51 3.59
N ALA A 296 25.27 11.62 4.87
CA ALA A 296 26.41 10.93 5.48
C ALA A 296 26.18 9.41 5.69
N VAL A 297 24.92 8.94 5.66
CA VAL A 297 24.60 7.51 5.84
C VAL A 297 25.11 6.65 4.68
N GLY A 298 25.14 7.20 3.46
CA GLY A 298 25.59 6.50 2.26
C GLY A 298 25.30 7.26 0.96
N PRO A 299 25.58 6.64 -0.20
CA PRO A 299 25.52 7.30 -1.51
C PRO A 299 24.06 7.49 -1.99
N LEU A 300 23.40 8.50 -1.44
CA LEU A 300 22.00 8.85 -1.73
C LEU A 300 21.86 9.94 -2.80
N GLY A 301 22.91 10.71 -3.07
CA GLY A 301 22.87 11.91 -3.92
C GLY A 301 22.32 13.13 -3.17
N GLU A 302 21.88 14.15 -3.90
CA GLU A 302 21.32 15.37 -3.32
C GLU A 302 19.97 15.12 -2.63
N GLY A 303 19.75 15.80 -1.51
CA GLY A 303 18.58 15.60 -0.66
C GLY A 303 17.56 16.73 -0.77
N SER A 304 16.30 16.41 -0.49
CA SER A 304 15.22 17.39 -0.32
C SER A 304 14.36 17.04 0.90
N LEU A 305 13.69 18.04 1.48
CA LEU A 305 12.72 17.87 2.56
C LEU A 305 11.31 18.20 2.05
N ALA A 306 10.31 17.42 2.43
CA ALA A 306 8.92 17.66 2.07
C ALA A 306 7.93 17.18 3.14
N PRO A 307 6.69 17.69 3.18
CA PRO A 307 5.66 17.10 4.00
C PRO A 307 5.21 15.75 3.42
N TYR A 308 5.03 14.75 4.28
CA TYR A 308 4.49 13.45 3.92
C TYR A 308 3.03 13.58 3.45
N ARG A 309 2.74 12.94 2.33
CA ARG A 309 1.37 12.79 1.80
C ARG A 309 1.14 11.34 1.41
N THR A 310 0.07 10.74 1.93
CA THR A 310 -0.35 9.39 1.57
C THR A 310 -0.56 9.31 0.04
N GLY A 311 0.11 8.35 -0.62
CA GLY A 311 -0.03 8.12 -2.06
C GLY A 311 0.83 9.00 -2.98
N ALA A 312 1.71 9.86 -2.47
CA ALA A 312 2.52 10.77 -3.31
C ALA A 312 3.44 10.09 -4.33
N VAL A 313 3.87 8.84 -4.08
CA VAL A 313 4.74 8.10 -5.01
C VAL A 313 4.00 7.62 -6.25
N SER A 314 2.73 7.23 -6.12
CA SER A 314 1.94 6.78 -7.27
C SER A 314 1.52 7.96 -8.15
N THR A 315 1.34 9.16 -7.57
CA THR A 315 1.01 10.37 -8.32
C THR A 315 2.21 10.94 -9.08
N ALA A 316 3.41 10.95 -8.48
CA ALA A 316 4.63 11.39 -9.16
C ALA A 316 4.99 10.46 -10.34
N ALA A 317 4.85 9.14 -10.17
CA ALA A 317 5.03 8.18 -11.27
C ALA A 317 4.00 8.38 -12.39
N ARG A 318 2.73 8.62 -12.06
CA ARG A 318 1.68 8.94 -13.05
C ARG A 318 1.92 10.26 -13.78
N ALA A 319 2.46 11.28 -13.11
CA ALA A 319 2.79 12.55 -13.75
C ALA A 319 3.93 12.38 -14.77
N ALA A 320 4.98 11.64 -14.39
CA ALA A 320 6.10 11.33 -15.27
C ALA A 320 5.73 10.42 -16.46
N SER A 321 4.76 9.51 -16.30
CA SER A 321 4.28 8.69 -17.42
C SER A 321 3.39 9.45 -18.40
N ARG A 322 2.74 10.56 -17.97
CA ARG A 322 1.95 11.41 -18.88
C ARG A 322 2.82 12.34 -19.72
N THR A 323 3.97 12.76 -19.19
CA THR A 323 4.90 13.64 -19.93
C THR A 323 5.71 12.91 -21.00
N VAL A 324 5.80 11.57 -20.94
CA VAL A 324 6.52 10.78 -21.96
C VAL A 324 5.62 10.38 -23.14
N SER A 325 4.29 10.49 -23.02
CA SER A 325 3.35 10.16 -24.11
C SER A 325 2.99 11.33 -25.02
N SER A 326 3.60 12.52 -24.88
CA SER A 326 3.28 13.71 -25.69
C SER A 326 4.33 14.10 -26.73
N ASP A 327 5.48 13.43 -26.83
CA ASP A 327 6.46 13.72 -27.89
C ASP A 327 6.22 12.78 -29.09
N GLY A 328 5.53 13.35 -30.08
CA GLY A 328 5.10 12.70 -31.31
C GLY A 328 6.24 12.22 -32.21
N ALA A 329 5.95 11.13 -32.92
CA ALA A 329 6.79 10.55 -33.95
C ALA A 329 7.01 11.50 -35.15
N PRO A 330 8.16 11.44 -35.85
CA PRO A 330 8.40 12.26 -37.03
C PRO A 330 7.61 11.72 -38.22
N THR A 331 6.83 12.59 -38.85
CA THR A 331 6.21 12.34 -40.16
C THR A 331 7.29 12.33 -41.25
N ARG A 332 7.21 11.31 -42.12
CA ARG A 332 7.99 11.17 -43.35
C ARG A 332 7.74 12.30 -44.35
#